data_AF-A0A1V8RKM9-F1
#
_entry.id   AF-A0A1V8RKM9-F1
#
_cell.length_a   1.000
_cell.length_b   1.000
_cell.length_c   1.000
_cell.angle_alpha   90.00
_cell.angle_beta   90.00
_cell.angle_gamma   90.00
#
_symmetry.space_group_name_H-M   'P 1'
#
loop_
_entity.id
_entity.type
_entity.pdbx_description
1 polymer ?
#
loop_
_entity_poly.entity_id
_entity_poly.type
_entity_poly.pdbx_seq_one_letter_code
_entity_poly.pdbx_strand_id
1 'polypeptide(L)'
;MNEKAKPEISEMRPKITVIGVGGGGGNAVNNMIAEQLQGAEFVVANTDAQALTMSKADRLIQLGAHVTQGLGAGSLPDVGRAAAEESIDEIMDHLSGTHMCFVTGGMGGGTGTGAAPVIAHAARQAGILTVAVVTKPFTFEGKRRMQAAEEGIELLRQAADTVIVIPNQNLFRVADAKTTFADAFIMADRVLYSGVGCITDLIVKEGLINLDFADVKSVMRDMGRAMMGTGEATGDDRARKAAEAAIANPLLDEASMMGAKGVLVSISGGADMTLFEVDEAATRIREEVDDDADIIVGAIFDKTLAGKFRVSVVATGLRPEIAAARQQAAI
;
A
#
# COMPACT_ATOMS: atom_id res chain seq x y z
N MET A 1 14.00 24.77 47.10
CA MET A 1 12.78 24.44 46.33
C MET A 1 13.23 23.61 45.15
N ASN A 2 12.93 22.31 45.13
CA ASN A 2 13.25 21.44 44.00
C ASN A 2 12.23 21.69 42.89
N GLU A 3 12.66 22.28 41.78
CA GLU A 3 11.96 22.17 40.50
C GLU A 3 11.93 20.69 40.13
N LYS A 4 10.74 20.08 40.18
CA LYS A 4 10.51 18.78 39.54
C LYS A 4 10.68 19.01 38.05
N ALA A 5 11.80 18.53 37.50
CA ALA A 5 11.97 18.37 36.06
C ALA A 5 10.74 17.65 35.52
N LYS A 6 10.03 18.28 34.57
CA LYS A 6 8.97 17.60 33.82
C LYS A 6 9.58 16.34 33.19
N PRO A 7 8.90 15.19 33.21
CA PRO A 7 9.41 14.02 32.49
C PRO A 7 9.65 14.44 31.04
N GLU A 8 10.84 14.15 30.50
CA GLU A 8 11.10 14.25 29.07
C GLU A 8 10.14 13.27 28.38
N ILE A 9 9.03 13.81 27.87
CA ILE A 9 8.12 13.05 27.04
C ILE A 9 8.87 12.81 25.73
N SER A 10 9.34 11.58 25.53
CA SER A 10 9.87 11.16 24.23
C SER A 10 8.72 11.26 23.22
N GLU A 11 8.73 12.30 22.38
CA GLU A 11 7.91 12.34 21.17
C GLU A 11 8.44 11.26 20.21
N MET A 12 8.10 10.00 20.49
CA MET A 12 8.52 8.87 19.68
C MET A 12 7.59 8.79 18.46
N ARG A 13 7.96 9.46 17.37
CA ARG A 13 7.26 9.32 16.09
C ARG A 13 7.45 7.89 15.57
N PRO A 14 6.37 7.20 15.15
CA PRO A 14 6.49 5.87 14.56
C PRO A 14 7.45 5.88 13.37
N LYS A 15 8.42 4.95 13.39
CA LYS A 15 9.36 4.77 12.27
C LYS A 15 8.70 3.91 11.20
N ILE A 16 8.52 4.47 10.02
CA ILE A 16 7.93 3.80 8.85
C ILE A 16 9.04 3.52 7.83
N THR A 17 9.10 2.30 7.32
CA THR A 17 10.05 1.91 6.25
C THR A 17 9.27 1.34 5.06
N VAL A 18 9.63 1.76 3.86
CA VAL A 18 9.07 1.25 2.60
C VAL A 18 10.16 0.46 1.88
N ILE A 19 9.94 -0.84 1.72
CA ILE A 19 10.85 -1.73 0.99
C ILE A 19 10.28 -2.06 -0.39
N GLY A 20 10.95 -1.57 -1.43
CA GLY A 20 10.67 -1.88 -2.83
C GLY A 20 11.39 -3.15 -3.26
N VAL A 21 10.63 -4.19 -3.60
CA VAL A 21 11.17 -5.52 -3.93
C VAL A 21 11.13 -5.78 -5.43
N GLY A 22 12.29 -6.10 -6.01
CA GLY A 22 12.46 -6.33 -7.44
C GLY A 22 12.32 -5.06 -8.29
N GLY A 23 12.28 -5.22 -9.61
CA GLY A 23 12.24 -4.07 -10.54
C GLY A 23 10.99 -3.19 -10.40
N GLY A 24 9.80 -3.79 -10.28
CA GLY A 24 8.56 -3.04 -10.07
C GLY A 24 8.51 -2.29 -8.75
N GLY A 25 8.98 -2.91 -7.67
CA GLY A 25 9.06 -2.25 -6.35
C GLY A 25 10.10 -1.13 -6.32
N GLY A 26 11.26 -1.34 -6.97
CA GLY A 26 12.29 -0.30 -7.13
C GLY A 26 11.78 0.92 -7.91
N ASN A 27 11.01 0.70 -8.98
CA ASN A 27 10.37 1.79 -9.73
C ASN A 27 9.36 2.56 -8.87
N ALA A 28 8.50 1.84 -8.14
CA ALA A 28 7.53 2.46 -7.24
C ALA A 28 8.21 3.31 -6.15
N VAL A 29 9.28 2.81 -5.53
CA VAL A 29 10.08 3.56 -4.55
C VAL A 29 10.73 4.79 -5.19
N ASN A 30 11.32 4.65 -6.38
CA ASN A 30 11.90 5.79 -7.11
C ASN A 30 10.84 6.88 -7.39
N ASN A 31 9.61 6.46 -7.71
CA ASN A 31 8.49 7.37 -7.89
C ASN A 31 8.10 8.05 -6.56
N MET A 32 7.99 7.31 -5.46
CA MET A 32 7.70 7.87 -4.13
C MET A 32 8.73 8.90 -3.67
N ILE A 33 10.01 8.66 -3.95
CA ILE A 33 11.09 9.60 -3.66
C ILE A 33 10.97 10.85 -4.55
N ALA A 34 10.66 10.68 -5.83
CA ALA A 34 10.50 11.79 -6.77
C ALA A 34 9.31 12.70 -6.39
N GLU A 35 8.21 12.09 -5.92
CA GLU A 35 7.01 12.78 -5.40
C GLU A 35 7.20 13.29 -3.95
N GLN A 36 8.39 13.12 -3.36
CA GLN A 36 8.75 13.63 -2.03
C GLN A 36 7.85 13.12 -0.89
N LEU A 37 7.50 11.83 -0.91
CA LEU A 37 6.74 11.22 0.20
C LEU A 37 7.51 11.42 1.52
N GLN A 38 6.84 12.05 2.49
CA GLN A 38 7.44 12.38 3.79
C GLN A 38 7.19 11.27 4.80
N GLY A 39 8.10 11.15 5.79
CA GLY A 39 7.86 10.29 6.95
C GLY A 39 8.18 8.81 6.76
N ALA A 40 8.69 8.41 5.60
CA ALA A 40 9.10 7.05 5.30
C ALA A 40 10.59 6.98 4.95
N GLU A 41 11.28 5.95 5.44
CA GLU A 41 12.60 5.56 4.97
C GLU A 41 12.47 4.58 3.80
N PHE A 42 13.26 4.76 2.74
CA PHE A 42 13.18 3.91 1.55
C PHE A 42 14.32 2.90 1.50
N VAL A 43 13.97 1.65 1.23
CA VAL A 43 14.88 0.54 0.98
C VAL A 43 14.52 -0.10 -0.36
N VAL A 44 15.49 -0.41 -1.20
CA VAL A 44 15.26 -1.19 -2.43
C VAL A 44 16.04 -2.48 -2.37
N ALA A 45 15.33 -3.60 -2.53
CA ALA A 45 15.90 -4.94 -2.51
C ALA A 45 15.70 -5.62 -3.87
N ASN A 46 16.79 -5.96 -4.55
CA ASN A 46 16.70 -6.57 -5.88
C ASN A 46 17.87 -7.55 -6.13
N THR A 47 17.60 -8.58 -6.92
CA THR A 47 18.62 -9.54 -7.39
C THR A 47 19.39 -9.02 -8.60
N ASP A 48 18.85 -8.02 -9.30
CA ASP A 48 19.48 -7.39 -10.45
C ASP A 48 20.32 -6.20 -9.99
N ALA A 49 21.65 -6.33 -10.10
CA ALA A 49 22.60 -5.30 -9.68
C ALA A 49 22.52 -4.03 -10.53
N GLN A 50 22.23 -4.17 -11.84
CA GLN A 50 22.10 -3.02 -12.72
C GLN A 50 20.87 -2.19 -12.32
N ALA A 51 19.75 -2.83 -12.02
CA ALA A 51 18.57 -2.15 -11.53
C ALA A 51 18.83 -1.38 -10.21
N LEU A 52 19.64 -1.94 -9.30
CA LEU A 52 20.01 -1.27 -8.05
C LEU A 52 20.83 0.00 -8.28
N THR A 53 21.77 0.00 -9.23
CA THR A 53 22.57 1.21 -9.53
C THR A 53 21.75 2.39 -10.04
N MET A 54 20.55 2.14 -10.57
CA MET A 54 19.62 3.17 -11.05
C MET A 54 18.63 3.63 -9.97
N SER A 55 18.67 3.04 -8.77
CA SER A 55 17.77 3.41 -7.68
C SER A 55 18.14 4.77 -7.09
N LYS A 56 17.12 5.50 -6.65
CA LYS A 56 17.24 6.77 -5.91
C LYS A 56 17.18 6.58 -4.39
N ALA A 57 16.97 5.36 -3.91
CA ALA A 57 16.86 5.08 -2.48
C ALA A 57 18.24 5.10 -1.82
N ASP A 58 18.28 5.59 -0.57
CA ASP A 58 19.53 5.67 0.20
C ASP A 58 20.04 4.29 0.64
N ARG A 59 19.14 3.31 0.78
CA ARG A 59 19.45 1.95 1.27
C ARG A 59 19.13 0.94 0.18
N LEU A 60 20.15 0.20 -0.26
CA LEU A 60 20.07 -0.77 -1.34
C LEU A 60 20.54 -2.13 -0.83
N ILE A 61 19.78 -3.17 -1.14
CA ILE A 61 20.08 -4.56 -0.77
C ILE A 61 20.17 -5.38 -2.06
N GLN A 62 21.34 -5.98 -2.30
CA GLN A 62 21.51 -6.93 -3.39
C GLN A 62 21.12 -8.34 -2.91
N LEU A 63 19.94 -8.80 -3.34
CA LEU A 63 19.43 -10.10 -2.96
C LEU A 63 20.17 -11.23 -3.68
N GLY A 64 20.55 -12.26 -2.94
CA GLY A 64 21.09 -13.50 -3.51
C GLY A 64 22.31 -13.27 -4.40
N ALA A 65 23.32 -12.57 -3.88
CA ALA A 65 24.57 -12.31 -4.59
C ALA A 65 25.22 -13.62 -5.04
N HIS A 66 25.10 -14.68 -4.24
CA HIS A 66 25.61 -16.01 -4.60
C HIS A 66 24.67 -16.77 -5.55
N VAL A 67 23.35 -16.75 -5.31
CA VAL A 67 22.38 -17.46 -6.16
C VAL A 67 22.33 -16.91 -7.59
N THR A 68 22.31 -15.59 -7.74
CA THR A 68 21.99 -14.94 -9.03
C THR A 68 23.19 -14.30 -9.71
N GLN A 69 24.31 -14.16 -9.00
CA GLN A 69 25.49 -13.42 -9.48
C GLN A 69 25.16 -11.98 -9.93
N GLY A 70 24.07 -11.40 -9.41
CA GLY A 70 23.62 -10.05 -9.75
C GLY A 70 22.85 -9.93 -11.08
N LEU A 71 22.51 -11.05 -11.74
CA LEU A 71 21.85 -11.08 -13.04
C LEU A 71 20.32 -11.17 -12.98
N GLY A 72 19.75 -11.13 -11.78
CA GLY A 72 18.31 -11.25 -11.57
C GLY A 72 17.80 -12.69 -11.46
N ALA A 73 16.53 -12.83 -11.05
CA ALA A 73 15.90 -14.13 -10.80
C ALA A 73 15.32 -14.83 -12.06
N GLY A 74 15.48 -14.27 -13.25
CA GLY A 74 15.04 -14.90 -14.51
C GLY A 74 13.54 -15.24 -14.58
N SER A 75 12.68 -14.45 -13.94
CA SER A 75 11.23 -14.72 -13.81
C SER A 75 10.88 -16.01 -13.05
N LEU A 76 11.79 -16.54 -12.24
CA LEU A 76 11.59 -17.70 -11.38
C LEU A 76 11.37 -17.25 -9.93
N PRO A 77 10.15 -17.39 -9.37
CA PRO A 77 9.88 -17.02 -7.97
C PRO A 77 10.75 -17.77 -6.96
N ASP A 78 11.04 -19.05 -7.18
CA ASP A 78 11.88 -19.84 -6.26
C ASP A 78 13.30 -19.27 -6.13
N VAL A 79 13.85 -18.72 -7.21
CA VAL A 79 15.15 -18.04 -7.19
C VAL A 79 15.07 -16.74 -6.39
N GLY A 80 13.99 -15.96 -6.58
CA GLY A 80 13.75 -14.75 -5.80
C GLY A 80 13.58 -15.03 -4.31
N ARG A 81 12.91 -16.13 -3.97
CA ARG A 81 12.74 -16.61 -2.59
C ARG A 81 14.07 -16.99 -1.96
N ALA A 82 14.84 -17.86 -2.61
CA ALA A 82 16.15 -18.28 -2.11
C ALA A 82 17.12 -17.09 -1.95
N ALA A 83 17.06 -16.13 -2.87
CA ALA A 83 17.84 -14.89 -2.78
C ALA A 83 17.46 -14.02 -1.57
N ALA A 84 16.18 -13.98 -1.19
CA ALA A 84 15.74 -13.25 -0.01
C ALA A 84 16.09 -13.98 1.30
N GLU A 85 16.01 -15.32 1.30
CA GLU A 85 16.44 -16.15 2.42
C GLU A 85 17.95 -16.03 2.67
N GLU A 86 18.78 -15.92 1.62
CA GLU A 86 20.22 -15.66 1.73
C GLU A 86 20.53 -14.31 2.38
N SER A 87 19.78 -13.26 2.02
CA SER A 87 20.03 -11.88 2.45
C SER A 87 19.17 -11.45 3.63
N ILE A 88 18.56 -12.38 4.38
CA ILE A 88 17.53 -12.04 5.38
C ILE A 88 18.08 -11.23 6.55
N ASP A 89 19.32 -11.53 6.98
CA ASP A 89 19.96 -10.80 8.08
C ASP A 89 20.17 -9.32 7.71
N GLU A 90 20.65 -9.05 6.49
CA GLU A 90 20.83 -7.69 5.96
C GLU A 90 19.50 -6.94 5.83
N ILE A 91 18.44 -7.63 5.38
CA ILE A 91 17.08 -7.08 5.33
C ILE A 91 16.63 -6.66 6.73
N MET A 92 16.82 -7.52 7.73
CA MET A 92 16.39 -7.25 9.10
C MET A 92 17.19 -6.13 9.78
N ASP A 93 18.49 -6.01 9.46
CA ASP A 93 19.31 -4.88 9.92
C ASP A 93 18.74 -3.53 9.42
N HIS A 94 18.30 -3.47 8.16
CA HIS A 94 17.65 -2.29 7.60
C HIS A 94 16.26 -1.99 8.19
N LEU A 95 15.56 -3.02 8.68
CA LEU A 95 14.25 -2.91 9.35
C LEU A 95 14.37 -2.69 10.87
N SER A 96 15.59 -2.59 11.40
CA SER A 96 15.80 -2.39 12.83
C SER A 96 15.18 -1.07 13.33
N GLY A 97 14.40 -1.18 14.41
CA GLY A 97 13.65 -0.07 15.02
C GLY A 97 12.42 0.39 14.23
N THR A 98 12.08 -0.26 13.11
CA THR A 98 10.90 0.05 12.32
C THR A 98 9.64 -0.44 13.02
N HIS A 99 8.63 0.42 13.10
CA HIS A 99 7.33 0.12 13.71
C HIS A 99 6.34 -0.40 12.67
N MET A 100 6.45 0.11 11.44
CA MET A 100 5.62 -0.25 10.30
C MET A 100 6.45 -0.41 9.03
N CYS A 101 6.27 -1.53 8.34
CA CYS A 101 6.96 -1.85 7.10
C CYS A 101 5.95 -1.97 5.95
N PHE A 102 6.16 -1.19 4.89
CA PHE A 102 5.46 -1.35 3.62
C PHE A 102 6.30 -2.19 2.66
N VAL A 103 5.81 -3.36 2.27
CA VAL A 103 6.44 -4.18 1.24
C VAL A 103 5.77 -3.90 -0.10
N THR A 104 6.47 -3.28 -1.04
CA THR A 104 5.90 -2.93 -2.35
C THR A 104 6.62 -3.62 -3.50
N GLY A 105 5.86 -4.04 -4.52
CA GLY A 105 6.41 -4.78 -5.64
C GLY A 105 5.38 -5.12 -6.72
N GLY A 106 5.89 -5.42 -7.92
CA GLY A 106 5.10 -5.98 -9.01
C GLY A 106 5.15 -7.51 -9.00
N MET A 107 3.98 -8.15 -8.91
CA MET A 107 3.87 -9.60 -8.85
C MET A 107 3.91 -10.22 -10.25
N GLY A 108 4.28 -11.50 -10.31
CA GLY A 108 4.41 -12.28 -11.54
C GLY A 108 5.82 -12.32 -12.13
N GLY A 109 6.76 -11.49 -11.63
CA GLY A 109 8.19 -11.65 -11.90
C GLY A 109 8.84 -12.74 -11.03
N GLY A 110 10.18 -12.82 -11.03
CA GLY A 110 10.91 -13.74 -10.15
C GLY A 110 11.16 -13.13 -8.77
N THR A 111 11.88 -12.01 -8.73
CA THR A 111 12.33 -11.36 -7.49
C THR A 111 11.17 -10.88 -6.64
N GLY A 112 10.30 -10.01 -7.16
CA GLY A 112 9.17 -9.46 -6.39
C GLY A 112 8.24 -10.55 -5.83
N THR A 113 7.84 -11.49 -6.69
CA THR A 113 6.93 -12.60 -6.33
C THR A 113 7.52 -13.53 -5.28
N GLY A 114 8.81 -13.86 -5.38
CA GLY A 114 9.46 -14.81 -4.47
C GLY A 114 9.98 -14.19 -3.17
N ALA A 115 10.55 -12.99 -3.26
CA ALA A 115 11.20 -12.32 -2.13
C ALA A 115 10.21 -11.57 -1.23
N ALA A 116 9.16 -10.96 -1.79
CA ALA A 116 8.23 -10.16 -0.99
C ALA A 116 7.55 -10.95 0.15
N PRO A 117 7.08 -12.20 -0.05
CA PRO A 117 6.54 -13.00 1.06
C PRO A 117 7.58 -13.31 2.14
N VAL A 118 8.84 -13.57 1.79
CA VAL A 118 9.91 -13.85 2.76
C VAL A 118 10.19 -12.62 3.62
N ILE A 119 10.35 -11.47 2.98
CA ILE A 119 10.59 -10.18 3.65
C ILE A 119 9.41 -9.83 4.57
N ALA A 120 8.18 -9.96 4.07
CA ALA A 120 6.98 -9.67 4.85
C ALA A 120 6.86 -10.58 6.08
N HIS A 121 7.15 -11.88 5.90
CA HIS A 121 7.10 -12.84 7.00
C HIS A 121 8.11 -12.50 8.10
N ALA A 122 9.35 -12.20 7.74
CA ALA A 122 10.39 -11.86 8.70
C ALA A 122 10.09 -10.55 9.44
N ALA A 123 9.61 -9.52 8.73
CA ALA A 123 9.18 -8.26 9.34
C ALA A 123 8.04 -8.47 10.35
N ARG A 124 7.02 -9.26 9.97
CA ARG A 124 5.88 -9.58 10.84
C ARG A 124 6.32 -10.39 12.06
N GLN A 125 7.21 -11.38 11.90
CA GLN A 125 7.76 -12.16 13.01
C GLN A 125 8.57 -11.31 14.00
N ALA A 126 9.22 -10.25 13.52
CA ALA A 126 9.89 -9.26 14.36
C ALA A 126 8.94 -8.28 15.07
N GLY A 127 7.62 -8.43 14.90
CA GLY A 127 6.60 -7.59 15.54
C GLY A 127 6.31 -6.27 14.82
N ILE A 128 6.83 -6.09 13.61
CA ILE A 128 6.62 -4.92 12.77
C ILE A 128 5.26 -5.04 12.08
N LEU A 129 4.43 -3.99 12.13
CA LEU A 129 3.17 -3.96 11.37
C LEU A 129 3.50 -3.98 9.88
N THR A 130 3.16 -5.08 9.21
CA THR A 130 3.62 -5.35 7.85
C THR A 130 2.47 -5.24 6.86
N VAL A 131 2.50 -4.22 6.02
CA VAL A 131 1.49 -3.97 4.98
C VAL A 131 2.14 -4.17 3.62
N ALA A 132 1.62 -5.11 2.83
CA ALA A 132 2.07 -5.29 1.46
C ALA A 132 1.18 -4.51 0.49
N VAL A 133 1.78 -3.76 -0.42
CA VAL A 133 1.08 -3.03 -1.48
C VAL A 133 1.66 -3.45 -2.82
N VAL A 134 0.95 -4.33 -3.53
CA VAL A 134 1.48 -5.04 -4.70
C VAL A 134 0.56 -4.95 -5.91
N THR A 135 1.14 -5.02 -7.11
CA THR A 135 0.38 -5.02 -8.36
C THR A 135 0.26 -6.41 -8.98
N LYS A 136 -0.89 -6.72 -9.57
CA LYS A 136 -1.04 -7.84 -10.53
C LYS A 136 -0.65 -7.38 -11.93
N PRO A 137 -0.03 -8.25 -12.75
CA PRO A 137 0.35 -7.90 -14.11
C PRO A 137 -0.87 -7.61 -15.00
N PHE A 138 -0.64 -6.95 -16.13
CA PHE A 138 -1.67 -6.79 -17.14
C PHE A 138 -1.95 -8.12 -17.86
N THR A 139 -3.18 -8.29 -18.38
CA THR A 139 -3.56 -9.52 -19.11
C THR A 139 -2.66 -9.79 -20.32
N PHE A 140 -2.17 -8.72 -20.99
CA PHE A 140 -1.28 -8.84 -22.15
C PHE A 140 0.12 -9.38 -21.80
N GLU A 141 0.55 -9.32 -20.54
CA GLU A 141 1.85 -9.84 -20.11
C GLU A 141 1.86 -11.38 -20.04
N GLY A 142 0.70 -12.01 -20.22
CA GLY A 142 0.57 -13.44 -20.43
C GLY A 142 0.12 -14.22 -19.19
N LYS A 143 -0.51 -15.36 -19.45
CA LYS A 143 -1.13 -16.21 -18.41
C LYS A 143 -0.14 -16.72 -17.38
N ARG A 144 1.07 -17.10 -17.80
CA ARG A 144 2.12 -17.61 -16.89
C ARG A 144 2.52 -16.55 -15.85
N ARG A 145 2.64 -15.29 -16.26
CA ARG A 145 2.97 -14.17 -15.36
C ARG A 145 1.85 -13.93 -14.35
N MET A 146 0.59 -13.97 -14.81
CA MET A 146 -0.58 -13.85 -13.93
C MET A 146 -0.66 -15.01 -12.92
N GLN A 147 -0.44 -16.25 -13.33
CA GLN A 147 -0.45 -17.41 -12.43
C GLN A 147 0.60 -17.28 -11.32
N ALA A 148 1.84 -16.94 -11.68
CA ALA A 148 2.89 -16.68 -10.69
C ALA A 148 2.52 -15.53 -9.75
N ALA A 149 1.85 -14.49 -10.26
CA ALA A 149 1.39 -13.38 -9.43
C ALA A 149 0.34 -13.81 -8.38
N GLU A 150 -0.66 -14.59 -8.79
CA GLU A 150 -1.69 -15.09 -7.86
C GLU A 150 -1.10 -16.00 -6.79
N GLU A 151 -0.21 -16.92 -7.17
CA GLU A 151 0.48 -17.81 -6.23
C GLU A 151 1.32 -17.03 -5.22
N GLY A 152 2.10 -16.04 -5.69
CA GLY A 152 2.89 -15.18 -4.83
C GLY A 152 2.04 -14.30 -3.91
N ILE A 153 0.91 -13.78 -4.38
CA ILE A 153 -0.03 -12.98 -3.57
C ILE A 153 -0.62 -13.83 -2.45
N GLU A 154 -0.94 -15.10 -2.72
CA GLU A 154 -1.49 -15.99 -1.71
C GLU A 154 -0.48 -16.29 -0.60
N LEU A 155 0.79 -16.52 -0.95
CA LEU A 155 1.86 -16.62 0.03
C LEU A 155 2.04 -15.32 0.81
N LEU A 156 1.94 -14.17 0.13
CA LEU A 156 2.09 -12.86 0.75
C LEU A 156 0.97 -12.57 1.76
N ARG A 157 -0.26 -13.02 1.50
CA ARG A 157 -1.40 -12.91 2.42
C ARG A 157 -1.22 -13.70 3.71
N GLN A 158 -0.47 -14.80 3.65
CA GLN A 158 -0.11 -15.58 4.84
C GLN A 158 1.06 -14.96 5.60
N ALA A 159 1.88 -14.16 4.92
CA ALA A 159 3.10 -13.58 5.45
C ALA A 159 2.92 -12.18 6.06
N ALA A 160 2.07 -11.33 5.49
CA ALA A 160 1.83 -9.95 5.92
C ALA A 160 0.58 -9.82 6.79
N ASP A 161 0.47 -8.71 7.53
CA ASP A 161 -0.75 -8.39 8.31
C ASP A 161 -1.91 -7.96 7.40
N THR A 162 -1.58 -7.15 6.38
CA THR A 162 -2.53 -6.68 5.36
C THR A 162 -1.86 -6.69 3.99
N VAL A 163 -2.60 -7.09 2.95
CA VAL A 163 -2.17 -7.10 1.55
C VAL A 163 -3.16 -6.34 0.69
N ILE A 164 -2.75 -5.16 0.23
CA ILE A 164 -3.44 -4.34 -0.75
C ILE A 164 -3.01 -4.79 -2.14
N VAL A 165 -3.97 -5.31 -2.91
CA VAL A 165 -3.70 -5.83 -4.26
C VAL A 165 -4.29 -4.90 -5.30
N ILE A 166 -3.43 -4.38 -6.18
CA ILE A 166 -3.80 -3.46 -7.24
C ILE A 166 -3.78 -4.21 -8.58
N PRO A 167 -4.94 -4.51 -9.18
CA PRO A 167 -4.99 -5.12 -10.49
C PRO A 167 -4.65 -4.09 -11.57
N ASN A 168 -3.48 -4.21 -12.23
CA ASN A 168 -3.10 -3.29 -13.30
C ASN A 168 -4.14 -3.25 -14.44
N GLN A 169 -4.89 -4.34 -14.63
CA GLN A 169 -5.99 -4.38 -15.59
C GLN A 169 -7.06 -3.30 -15.35
N ASN A 170 -7.31 -2.92 -14.09
CA ASN A 170 -8.30 -1.89 -13.75
C ASN A 170 -7.80 -0.48 -14.08
N LEU A 171 -6.50 -0.30 -14.29
CA LEU A 171 -5.94 0.98 -14.77
C LEU A 171 -6.45 1.32 -16.19
N PHE A 172 -6.84 0.32 -17.00
CA PHE A 172 -7.47 0.59 -18.30
C PHE A 172 -8.86 1.22 -18.18
N ARG A 173 -9.55 1.07 -17.05
CA ARG A 173 -10.86 1.71 -16.83
C ARG A 173 -10.73 3.21 -16.57
N VAL A 174 -9.53 3.67 -16.20
CA VAL A 174 -9.21 5.08 -15.96
C VAL A 174 -8.29 5.68 -17.04
N ALA A 175 -7.81 4.86 -17.98
CA ALA A 175 -6.96 5.27 -19.09
C ALA A 175 -7.78 5.58 -20.36
N ASP A 176 -7.25 6.44 -21.23
CA ASP A 176 -7.83 6.74 -22.54
C ASP A 176 -7.13 5.96 -23.67
N ALA A 177 -7.69 5.99 -24.89
CA ALA A 177 -7.12 5.29 -26.05
C ALA A 177 -5.74 5.83 -26.51
N LYS A 178 -5.27 6.94 -25.94
CA LYS A 178 -3.97 7.56 -26.26
C LYS A 178 -2.90 7.23 -25.23
N THR A 179 -3.29 6.66 -24.10
CA THR A 179 -2.40 6.27 -23.02
C THR A 179 -1.36 5.28 -23.53
N THR A 180 -0.09 5.64 -23.40
CA THR A 180 1.01 4.75 -23.81
C THR A 180 1.30 3.69 -22.75
N PHE A 181 2.06 2.65 -23.11
CA PHE A 181 2.52 1.66 -22.13
C PHE A 181 3.34 2.29 -21.00
N ALA A 182 4.15 3.31 -21.29
CA ALA A 182 4.94 3.99 -20.28
C ALA A 182 4.01 4.72 -19.28
N ASP A 183 2.98 5.40 -19.78
CA ASP A 183 2.00 6.09 -18.94
C ASP A 183 1.21 5.12 -18.05
N ALA A 184 0.92 3.91 -18.55
CA ALA A 184 0.22 2.90 -17.77
C ALA A 184 1.03 2.42 -16.55
N PHE A 185 2.35 2.27 -16.68
CA PHE A 185 3.21 1.94 -15.54
C PHE A 185 3.36 3.11 -14.57
N ILE A 186 3.47 4.35 -15.06
CA ILE A 186 3.45 5.55 -14.22
C ILE A 186 2.12 5.61 -13.43
N MET A 187 1.00 5.27 -14.05
CA MET A 187 -0.29 5.16 -13.35
C MET A 187 -0.26 4.09 -12.25
N ALA A 188 0.33 2.91 -12.51
CA ALA A 188 0.49 1.88 -11.49
C ALA A 188 1.35 2.38 -10.31
N ASP A 189 2.46 3.06 -10.60
CA ASP A 189 3.35 3.63 -9.59
C ASP A 189 2.66 4.73 -8.76
N ARG A 190 1.76 5.52 -9.37
CA ARG A 190 0.92 6.50 -8.66
C ARG A 190 -0.10 5.84 -7.73
N VAL A 191 -0.67 4.70 -8.11
CA VAL A 191 -1.57 3.95 -7.24
C VAL A 191 -0.80 3.34 -6.07
N LEU A 192 0.40 2.80 -6.31
CA LEU A 192 1.30 2.33 -5.24
C LEU A 192 1.68 3.47 -4.28
N TYR A 193 2.04 4.64 -4.83
CA TYR A 193 2.27 5.86 -4.05
C TYR A 193 1.05 6.20 -3.20
N SER A 194 -0.15 6.19 -3.78
CA SER A 194 -1.39 6.51 -3.05
C SER A 194 -1.66 5.51 -1.93
N GLY A 195 -1.35 4.23 -2.14
CA GLY A 195 -1.50 3.16 -1.15
C GLY A 195 -0.62 3.37 0.08
N VAL A 196 0.64 3.70 -0.13
CA VAL A 196 1.59 3.96 0.97
C VAL A 196 1.37 5.34 1.58
N GLY A 197 1.19 6.36 0.74
CA GLY A 197 1.05 7.76 1.14
C GLY A 197 -0.20 8.04 1.96
N CYS A 198 -1.34 7.44 1.59
CA CYS A 198 -2.59 7.58 2.34
C CYS A 198 -2.41 7.23 3.82
N ILE A 199 -1.74 6.12 4.11
CA ILE A 199 -1.55 5.63 5.49
C ILE A 199 -0.40 6.37 6.18
N THR A 200 0.70 6.62 5.45
CA THR A 200 1.88 7.33 5.99
C THR A 200 1.51 8.76 6.40
N ASP A 201 0.74 9.46 5.57
CA ASP A 201 0.34 10.83 5.82
C ASP A 201 -0.55 10.95 7.07
N LEU A 202 -1.43 9.99 7.31
CA LEU A 202 -2.28 9.95 8.52
C LEU A 202 -1.49 9.79 9.82
N ILE A 203 -0.31 9.18 9.77
CA ILE A 203 0.54 8.92 10.94
C ILE A 203 1.52 10.07 11.16
N VAL A 204 2.04 10.66 10.08
CA VAL A 204 3.19 11.57 10.15
C VAL A 204 2.80 13.04 10.04
N LYS A 205 1.78 13.38 9.25
CA LYS A 205 1.35 14.77 9.05
C LYS A 205 0.40 15.19 10.15
N GLU A 206 0.55 16.42 10.61
CA GLU A 206 -0.43 17.04 11.50
C GLU A 206 -1.72 17.33 10.73
N GLY A 207 -2.82 16.81 11.24
CA GLY A 207 -4.15 16.96 10.70
C GLY A 207 -5.14 17.63 11.65
N LEU A 208 -6.34 17.88 11.12
CA LEU A 208 -7.51 18.30 11.90
C LEU A 208 -7.98 17.18 12.83
N ILE A 209 -7.92 15.94 12.34
CA ILE A 209 -8.22 14.73 13.10
C ILE A 209 -6.96 13.85 12.99
N ASN A 210 -6.11 13.92 14.02
CA ASN A 210 -4.93 13.09 14.11
C ASN A 210 -5.33 11.69 14.57
N LEU A 211 -4.75 10.68 13.92
CA LEU A 211 -4.86 9.30 14.32
C LEU A 211 -3.58 8.89 15.02
N ASP A 212 -3.69 8.06 16.06
CA ASP A 212 -2.51 7.46 16.64
C ASP A 212 -2.10 6.18 15.88
N PHE A 213 -0.88 5.73 16.11
CA PHE A 213 -0.38 4.52 15.46
C PHE A 213 -1.11 3.25 15.94
N ALA A 214 -1.67 3.26 17.16
CA ALA A 214 -2.39 2.12 17.71
C ALA A 214 -3.75 1.94 17.01
N ASP A 215 -4.41 3.02 16.62
CA ASP A 215 -5.62 3.04 15.81
C ASP A 215 -5.35 2.41 14.43
N VAL A 216 -4.32 2.89 13.72
CA VAL A 216 -3.94 2.29 12.42
C VAL A 216 -3.56 0.82 12.58
N LYS A 217 -2.82 0.49 13.64
CA LYS A 217 -2.42 -0.90 13.93
C LYS A 217 -3.61 -1.80 14.25
N SER A 218 -4.65 -1.31 14.93
CA SER A 218 -5.81 -2.14 15.29
C SER A 218 -6.62 -2.55 14.06
N VAL A 219 -6.77 -1.65 13.09
CA VAL A 219 -7.53 -1.90 11.85
C VAL A 219 -6.72 -2.61 10.78
N MET A 220 -5.39 -2.53 10.77
CA MET A 220 -4.58 -3.17 9.72
C MET A 220 -3.91 -4.49 10.15
N ARG A 221 -3.92 -4.83 11.44
CA ARG A 221 -3.27 -6.04 11.92
C ARG A 221 -4.11 -7.28 11.62
N ASP A 222 -3.47 -8.32 11.07
CA ASP A 222 -4.08 -9.63 10.81
C ASP A 222 -5.38 -9.59 9.97
N MET A 223 -5.52 -8.61 9.07
CA MET A 223 -6.70 -8.45 8.22
C MET A 223 -6.63 -9.18 6.88
N GLY A 224 -5.44 -9.57 6.44
CA GLY A 224 -5.26 -10.29 5.18
C GLY A 224 -5.59 -9.42 3.97
N ARG A 225 -6.69 -9.69 3.27
CA ARG A 225 -7.02 -8.99 2.00
C ARG A 225 -7.50 -7.55 2.27
N ALA A 226 -6.94 -6.61 1.52
CA ALA A 226 -7.38 -5.22 1.48
C ALA A 226 -7.44 -4.64 0.07
N MET A 227 -8.21 -3.57 -0.08
CA MET A 227 -8.38 -2.81 -1.32
C MET A 227 -8.42 -1.31 -1.01
N MET A 228 -8.13 -0.48 -2.01
CA MET A 228 -8.07 0.97 -1.85
C MET A 228 -8.80 1.67 -3.00
N GLY A 229 -9.58 2.69 -2.64
CA GLY A 229 -10.17 3.65 -3.58
C GLY A 229 -9.79 5.08 -3.20
N THR A 230 -9.54 5.92 -4.20
CA THR A 230 -9.29 7.37 -3.99
C THR A 230 -10.18 8.18 -4.91
N GLY A 231 -10.74 9.27 -4.39
CA GLY A 231 -11.56 10.23 -5.11
C GLY A 231 -11.09 11.66 -4.82
N GLU A 232 -11.20 12.53 -5.83
CA GLU A 232 -10.91 13.96 -5.73
C GLU A 232 -12.03 14.77 -6.35
N ALA A 233 -12.39 15.87 -5.72
CA ALA A 233 -13.37 16.82 -6.26
C ALA A 233 -13.08 18.27 -5.85
N THR A 234 -13.72 19.19 -6.56
CA THR A 234 -13.62 20.65 -6.36
C THR A 234 -15.01 21.29 -6.47
N GLY A 235 -15.15 22.50 -5.94
CA GLY A 235 -16.39 23.29 -6.01
C GLY A 235 -17.40 22.88 -4.96
N ASP A 236 -18.67 23.19 -5.22
CA ASP A 236 -19.77 22.87 -4.30
C ASP A 236 -19.96 21.35 -4.19
N ASP A 237 -20.31 20.88 -3.00
CA ASP A 237 -20.45 19.45 -2.65
C ASP A 237 -19.20 18.61 -2.94
N ARG A 238 -18.00 19.22 -2.94
CA ARG A 238 -16.74 18.51 -3.21
C ARG A 238 -16.48 17.36 -2.23
N ALA A 239 -16.92 17.49 -0.98
CA ALA A 239 -16.73 16.44 0.02
C ALA A 239 -17.50 15.16 -0.35
N ARG A 240 -18.81 15.29 -0.56
CA ARG A 240 -19.66 14.19 -1.03
C ARG A 240 -19.18 13.61 -2.36
N LYS A 241 -18.88 14.45 -3.36
CA LYS A 241 -18.40 13.99 -4.68
C LYS A 241 -17.09 13.22 -4.59
N ALA A 242 -16.15 13.66 -3.74
CA ALA A 242 -14.89 12.97 -3.53
C ALA A 242 -15.10 11.62 -2.83
N ALA A 243 -15.99 11.56 -1.83
CA ALA A 243 -16.36 10.30 -1.16
C ALA A 243 -17.02 9.31 -2.14
N GLU A 244 -18.00 9.76 -2.93
CA GLU A 244 -18.64 8.94 -3.97
C GLU A 244 -17.64 8.44 -5.01
N ALA A 245 -16.70 9.29 -5.45
CA ALA A 245 -15.64 8.90 -6.37
C ALA A 245 -14.64 7.89 -5.76
N ALA A 246 -14.38 7.98 -4.46
CA ALA A 246 -13.52 7.03 -3.76
C ALA A 246 -14.17 5.64 -3.67
N ILE A 247 -15.48 5.60 -3.39
CA ILE A 247 -16.28 4.37 -3.30
C ILE A 247 -16.45 3.71 -4.68
N ALA A 248 -16.76 4.51 -5.70
CA ALA A 248 -16.94 4.04 -7.08
C ALA A 248 -15.61 3.82 -7.83
N ASN A 249 -14.47 3.90 -7.14
CA ASN A 249 -13.16 3.79 -7.78
C ASN A 249 -12.97 2.38 -8.36
N PRO A 250 -12.56 2.20 -9.62
CA PRO A 250 -12.37 0.88 -10.24
C PRO A 250 -11.39 -0.06 -9.53
N LEU A 251 -10.54 0.46 -8.64
CA LEU A 251 -9.61 -0.31 -7.82
C LEU A 251 -10.26 -0.87 -6.55
N LEU A 252 -11.43 -0.35 -6.20
CA LEU A 252 -12.32 -0.82 -5.14
C LEU A 252 -13.48 -1.58 -5.80
N ASP A 253 -13.82 -2.75 -5.28
CA ASP A 253 -15.01 -3.48 -5.72
C ASP A 253 -16.14 -3.18 -4.74
N GLU A 254 -17.30 -2.74 -5.23
CA GLU A 254 -18.46 -2.35 -4.41
C GLU A 254 -18.91 -3.51 -3.50
N ALA A 255 -18.88 -4.74 -4.00
CA ALA A 255 -19.21 -5.94 -3.23
C ALA A 255 -18.22 -6.20 -2.07
N SER A 256 -17.03 -5.62 -2.15
CA SER A 256 -16.00 -5.77 -1.13
C SER A 256 -16.19 -4.79 0.05
N MET A 257 -16.76 -3.60 -0.18
CA MET A 257 -16.95 -2.60 0.90
C MET A 257 -17.90 -3.08 2.00
N MET A 258 -19.07 -3.64 1.64
CA MET A 258 -20.00 -4.24 2.60
C MET A 258 -19.45 -5.48 3.32
N GLY A 259 -18.31 -6.03 2.89
CA GLY A 259 -17.69 -7.19 3.51
C GLY A 259 -16.44 -6.87 4.32
N ALA A 260 -16.06 -5.60 4.45
CA ALA A 260 -14.87 -5.18 5.16
C ALA A 260 -15.10 -5.21 6.68
N LYS A 261 -14.11 -5.72 7.43
CA LYS A 261 -14.13 -5.69 8.90
C LYS A 261 -13.61 -4.39 9.46
N GLY A 262 -12.72 -3.72 8.72
CA GLY A 262 -12.12 -2.46 9.12
C GLY A 262 -11.93 -1.55 7.92
N VAL A 263 -12.20 -0.27 8.11
CA VAL A 263 -12.14 0.74 7.05
C VAL A 263 -11.35 1.94 7.55
N LEU A 264 -10.25 2.25 6.87
CA LEU A 264 -9.45 3.45 7.11
C LEU A 264 -9.85 4.51 6.07
N VAL A 265 -10.34 5.65 6.54
CA VAL A 265 -10.71 6.80 5.73
C VAL A 265 -9.70 7.91 5.97
N SER A 266 -8.98 8.30 4.91
CA SER A 266 -8.09 9.45 4.90
C SER A 266 -8.73 10.58 4.11
N ILE A 267 -8.96 11.71 4.76
CA ILE A 267 -9.48 12.92 4.16
C ILE A 267 -8.36 13.93 4.07
N SER A 268 -8.13 14.50 2.90
CA SER A 268 -7.11 15.53 2.67
C SER A 268 -7.73 16.74 1.97
N GLY A 269 -7.46 17.93 2.49
CA GLY A 269 -7.95 19.18 1.90
C GLY A 269 -7.07 20.37 2.23
N GLY A 270 -7.31 21.49 1.54
CA GLY A 270 -6.67 22.76 1.86
C GLY A 270 -7.11 23.32 3.21
N ALA A 271 -6.51 24.46 3.61
CA ALA A 271 -6.90 25.18 4.84
C ALA A 271 -8.34 25.73 4.80
N ASP A 272 -8.98 25.68 3.64
CA ASP A 272 -10.38 26.01 3.39
C ASP A 272 -11.35 24.85 3.66
N MET A 273 -10.84 23.68 4.07
CA MET A 273 -11.65 22.54 4.47
C MET A 273 -12.41 22.81 5.77
N THR A 274 -13.70 22.53 5.77
CA THR A 274 -14.60 22.72 6.91
C THR A 274 -14.94 21.41 7.62
N LEU A 275 -15.35 21.51 8.89
CA LEU A 275 -15.79 20.35 9.66
C LEU A 275 -17.04 19.67 9.03
N PHE A 276 -17.94 20.47 8.44
CA PHE A 276 -19.15 19.95 7.77
C PHE A 276 -18.80 19.09 6.55
N GLU A 277 -17.80 19.49 5.78
CA GLU A 277 -17.31 18.70 4.64
C GLU A 277 -16.71 17.36 5.11
N VAL A 278 -15.94 17.37 6.20
CA VAL A 278 -15.37 16.15 6.79
C VAL A 278 -16.48 15.21 7.27
N ASP A 279 -17.48 15.74 7.98
CA ASP A 279 -18.63 14.97 8.48
C ASP A 279 -19.49 14.39 7.34
N GLU A 280 -19.74 15.17 6.28
CA GLU A 280 -20.48 14.73 5.10
C GLU A 280 -19.75 13.57 4.38
N ALA A 281 -18.45 13.71 4.13
CA ALA A 281 -17.65 12.66 3.49
C ALA A 281 -17.60 11.38 4.36
N ALA A 282 -17.41 11.51 5.67
CA ALA A 282 -17.37 10.39 6.59
C ALA A 282 -18.72 9.67 6.69
N THR A 283 -19.82 10.42 6.75
CA THR A 283 -21.19 9.88 6.80
C THR A 283 -21.50 9.10 5.51
N ARG A 284 -21.16 9.67 4.35
CA ARG A 284 -21.39 9.01 3.06
C ARG A 284 -20.66 7.67 2.94
N ILE A 285 -19.43 7.57 3.45
CA ILE A 285 -18.68 6.29 3.47
C ILE A 285 -19.30 5.32 4.46
N ARG A 286 -19.74 5.80 5.63
CA ARG A 286 -20.39 4.96 6.65
C ARG A 286 -21.66 4.27 6.13
N GLU A 287 -22.38 4.90 5.21
CA GLU A 287 -23.58 4.31 4.59
C GLU A 287 -23.29 3.10 3.67
N GLU A 288 -22.03 2.91 3.23
CA GLU A 288 -21.63 1.83 2.29
C GLU A 288 -20.91 0.66 2.98
N VAL A 289 -20.72 0.74 4.28
CA VAL A 289 -19.99 -0.26 5.09
C VAL A 289 -20.93 -0.87 6.11
N ASP A 290 -20.59 -2.06 6.58
CA ASP A 290 -21.38 -2.76 7.61
C ASP A 290 -21.36 -1.97 8.93
N ASP A 291 -22.47 -1.99 9.67
CA ASP A 291 -22.59 -1.30 10.96
C ASP A 291 -21.59 -1.85 12.00
N ASP A 292 -21.20 -3.12 11.83
CA ASP A 292 -20.22 -3.81 12.68
C ASP A 292 -18.75 -3.56 12.24
N ALA A 293 -18.50 -2.79 11.18
CA ALA A 293 -17.15 -2.51 10.71
C ALA A 293 -16.45 -1.44 11.57
N ASP A 294 -15.18 -1.68 11.91
CA ASP A 294 -14.34 -0.70 12.61
C ASP A 294 -13.89 0.40 11.64
N ILE A 295 -14.48 1.59 11.73
CA ILE A 295 -14.16 2.73 10.86
C ILE A 295 -13.26 3.71 11.60
N ILE A 296 -12.10 4.00 11.02
CA ILE A 296 -11.18 5.05 11.47
C ILE A 296 -11.19 6.17 10.44
N VAL A 297 -11.44 7.39 10.88
CA VAL A 297 -11.44 8.59 10.03
C VAL A 297 -10.32 9.52 10.47
N GLY A 298 -9.39 9.79 9.57
CA GLY A 298 -8.36 10.80 9.74
C GLY A 298 -8.54 11.93 8.74
N ALA A 299 -8.22 13.16 9.15
CA ALA A 299 -8.35 14.34 8.30
C ALA A 299 -7.08 15.19 8.40
N ILE A 300 -6.39 15.37 7.28
CA ILE A 300 -5.10 16.07 7.20
C ILE A 300 -5.20 17.31 6.30
N PHE A 301 -4.39 18.32 6.62
CA PHE A 301 -4.27 19.51 5.78
C PHE A 301 -3.14 19.35 4.77
N ASP A 302 -3.45 19.56 3.50
CA ASP A 302 -2.49 19.59 2.41
C ASP A 302 -2.57 20.92 1.66
N LYS A 303 -1.49 21.70 1.73
CA LYS A 303 -1.39 23.00 1.06
C LYS A 303 -1.47 22.89 -0.47
N THR A 304 -1.12 21.73 -1.03
CA THR A 304 -1.20 21.49 -2.47
C THR A 304 -2.64 21.26 -2.95
N LEU A 305 -3.57 21.03 -2.02
CA LEU A 305 -4.99 20.78 -2.29
C LEU A 305 -5.87 22.01 -2.02
N ALA A 306 -5.35 23.23 -2.12
CA ALA A 306 -6.17 24.44 -1.99
C ALA A 306 -7.36 24.42 -2.98
N GLY A 307 -8.58 24.49 -2.47
CA GLY A 307 -9.81 24.38 -3.28
C GLY A 307 -10.20 22.96 -3.71
N LYS A 308 -9.38 21.95 -3.40
CA LYS A 308 -9.62 20.52 -3.69
C LYS A 308 -9.91 19.75 -2.40
N PHE A 309 -10.72 18.71 -2.52
CA PHE A 309 -11.00 17.76 -1.46
C PHE A 309 -10.71 16.35 -1.98
N ARG A 310 -9.85 15.61 -1.26
CA ARG A 310 -9.45 14.24 -1.58
C ARG A 310 -9.92 13.31 -0.47
N VAL A 311 -10.49 12.18 -0.85
CA VAL A 311 -10.89 11.11 0.05
C VAL A 311 -10.23 9.82 -0.43
N SER A 312 -9.53 9.14 0.46
CA SER A 312 -8.95 7.83 0.23
C SER A 312 -9.51 6.85 1.24
N VAL A 313 -9.99 5.70 0.76
CA VAL A 313 -10.58 4.65 1.57
C VAL A 313 -9.76 3.38 1.40
N VAL A 314 -9.34 2.78 2.51
CA VAL A 314 -8.69 1.47 2.54
C VAL A 314 -9.61 0.51 3.29
N ALA A 315 -10.17 -0.44 2.56
CA ALA A 315 -11.02 -1.49 3.11
C ALA A 315 -10.18 -2.73 3.41
N THR A 316 -10.27 -3.23 4.64
CA THR A 316 -9.47 -4.34 5.17
C THR A 316 -10.36 -5.45 5.73
N GLY A 317 -9.83 -6.66 5.86
CA GLY A 317 -10.57 -7.80 6.38
C GLY A 317 -11.58 -8.37 5.37
N LEU A 318 -11.32 -8.14 4.08
CA LEU A 318 -12.23 -8.51 3.00
C LEU A 318 -12.37 -10.03 2.92
N ARG A 319 -13.62 -10.50 2.84
CA ARG A 319 -13.90 -11.92 2.61
C ARG A 319 -13.22 -12.39 1.32
N PRO A 320 -12.71 -13.63 1.28
CA PRO A 320 -12.26 -14.23 0.03
C PRO A 320 -13.39 -14.12 -1.00
N GLU A 321 -13.05 -13.82 -2.26
CA GLU A 321 -13.99 -14.06 -3.35
C GLU A 321 -14.36 -15.54 -3.30
N ILE A 322 -15.53 -15.85 -2.73
CA ILE A 322 -16.15 -17.14 -2.97
C ILE A 322 -16.39 -17.11 -4.47
N ALA A 323 -15.59 -17.87 -5.21
CA ALA A 323 -15.76 -18.06 -6.64
C ALA A 323 -17.25 -18.28 -6.91
N ALA A 324 -17.89 -17.30 -7.54
CA ALA A 324 -19.28 -17.31 -7.95
C ALA A 324 -19.50 -18.30 -9.11
N ALA A 325 -18.97 -19.53 -9.00
CA ALA A 325 -18.84 -20.49 -10.08
C ALA A 325 -19.23 -21.93 -9.70
N ARG A 326 -19.94 -22.18 -8.59
CA ARG A 326 -20.43 -23.54 -8.27
C ARG A 326 -21.88 -23.69 -7.78
N GLN A 327 -22.72 -22.66 -7.93
CA GLN A 327 -24.14 -22.77 -7.52
C GLN A 327 -25.16 -22.49 -8.63
N GLN A 328 -24.77 -22.74 -9.89
CA GLN A 328 -25.69 -22.82 -11.04
C GLN A 328 -25.58 -24.13 -11.83
N ALA A 329 -24.84 -25.13 -11.33
CA ALA A 329 -24.70 -26.45 -11.97
C ALA A 329 -25.44 -27.57 -11.20
N ALA A 330 -26.44 -27.24 -10.41
CA ALA A 330 -27.27 -28.22 -9.72
C ALA A 330 -28.71 -27.71 -9.51
N ILE A 331 -29.41 -27.42 -10.61
CA ILE A 331 -30.87 -27.56 -10.74
C ILE A 331 -31.14 -28.12 -12.14
#